data_AF-A0A0M1J1U2-F1
#
_entry.id   AF-A0A0M1J1U2-F1
#
_cell.length_a   1.000
_cell.length_b   1.000
_cell.length_c   1.000
_cell.angle_alpha   90.00
_cell.angle_beta   90.00
_cell.angle_gamma   90.00
#
_symmetry.space_group_name_H-M   'P 1'
#
loop_
_entity.id
_entity.type
_entity.pdbx_description
1 polymer ?
#
loop_
_entity_poly.entity_id
_entity_poly.type
_entity_poly.pdbx_seq_one_letter_code
_entity_poly.pdbx_strand_id
1 'polypeptide(L)'
;PNLTFTDEIDNIPEEFHYIGAEVPMQNEAGDVKQFFVTRITNKHLTVDGNHPMAGKTLRVQVRILDVRDVTYADMHEVSGTPTYH
;
A
#
# COMPACT_ATOMS: atom_id res chain seq x y z
N PRO A 1 -12.21 -2.51 2.40
CA PRO A 1 -12.01 -1.62 1.24
C PRO A 1 -12.37 -0.17 1.62
N ASN A 2 -11.54 0.79 1.18
CA ASN A 2 -11.58 2.22 1.50
C ASN A 2 -10.67 2.61 2.67
N LEU A 3 -9.36 2.43 2.48
CA LEU A 3 -8.36 3.15 3.28
C LEU A 3 -8.19 4.55 2.68
N THR A 4 -9.23 5.36 2.77
CA THR A 4 -9.26 6.72 2.24
C THR A 4 -9.59 7.67 3.36
N PHE A 5 -8.76 8.69 3.56
CA PHE A 5 -8.93 9.70 4.61
C PHE A 5 -8.95 11.08 3.98
N THR A 6 -9.74 11.99 4.51
CA THR A 6 -9.80 13.39 4.08
C THR A 6 -9.78 14.29 5.29
N ASP A 7 -8.94 15.31 5.25
CA ASP A 7 -8.83 16.33 6.30
C ASP A 7 -8.78 17.73 5.66
N GLU A 8 -8.92 18.76 6.49
CA GLU A 8 -8.66 20.13 6.08
C GLU A 8 -7.18 20.31 5.72
N ILE A 9 -6.91 21.00 4.62
CA ILE A 9 -5.55 21.15 4.10
C ILE A 9 -4.63 21.86 5.09
N ASP A 10 -5.19 22.75 5.91
CA ASP A 10 -4.47 23.53 6.93
C ASP A 10 -4.03 22.67 8.13
N ASN A 11 -4.62 21.48 8.33
CA ASN A 11 -4.21 20.53 9.37
C ASN A 11 -3.04 19.65 8.93
N ILE A 12 -2.67 19.71 7.64
CA ILE A 12 -1.64 18.86 7.05
C ILE A 12 -0.38 19.69 6.83
N PRO A 13 0.82 19.17 7.16
CA PRO A 13 2.08 19.85 6.85
C PRO A 13 2.22 20.20 5.37
N GLU A 14 2.74 21.40 5.08
CA GLU A 14 2.85 21.95 3.71
C GLU A 14 3.68 21.04 2.78
N GLU A 15 4.64 20.27 3.32
CA GLU A 15 5.42 19.32 2.53
C GLU A 15 4.59 18.22 1.86
N PHE A 16 3.34 18.00 2.27
CA PHE A 16 2.44 17.03 1.67
C PHE A 16 1.41 17.66 0.72
N HIS A 17 1.44 18.98 0.49
CA HIS A 17 0.42 19.71 -0.29
C HIS A 17 0.60 19.56 -1.83
N TYR A 18 0.91 18.35 -2.30
CA TYR A 18 0.94 18.03 -3.72
C TYR A 18 0.41 16.62 -4.01
N ILE A 19 -0.19 16.43 -5.18
CA ILE A 19 -0.70 15.12 -5.61
C ILE A 19 0.47 14.14 -5.71
N GLY A 20 0.30 12.96 -5.11
CA GLY A 20 1.30 11.90 -5.07
C GLY A 20 2.27 11.99 -3.89
N ALA A 21 2.17 13.01 -3.02
CA ALA A 21 2.96 13.05 -1.80
C ALA A 21 2.71 11.81 -0.93
N GLU A 22 3.78 11.27 -0.35
CA GLU A 22 3.75 10.14 0.59
C GLU A 22 3.49 10.63 2.00
N VAL A 23 2.46 10.09 2.64
CA VAL A 23 2.05 10.44 4.00
C VAL A 23 2.14 9.19 4.87
N PRO A 24 3.12 9.09 5.79
CA PRO A 24 3.20 8.00 6.73
C PRO A 24 2.10 8.15 7.80
N MET A 25 1.22 7.17 7.91
CA MET A 25 0.18 7.11 8.94
C MET A 25 0.44 5.95 9.88
N GLN A 26 0.31 6.20 11.19
CA GLN A 26 0.41 5.17 12.22
C GLN A 26 -0.99 4.69 12.64
N ASN A 27 -1.20 3.37 12.72
CA ASN A 27 -2.45 2.79 13.25
C ASN A 27 -2.39 2.64 14.79
N GLU A 28 -3.50 2.21 15.40
CA GLU A 28 -3.58 1.99 16.86
C GLU A 28 -2.62 0.91 17.38
N ALA A 29 -2.18 -0.02 16.53
CA ALA A 29 -1.21 -1.06 16.87
C ALA A 29 0.24 -0.55 16.81
N GLY A 30 0.45 0.68 16.35
CA GLY A 30 1.77 1.29 16.18
C GLY A 30 2.41 1.03 14.82
N ASP A 31 1.76 0.29 13.92
CA ASP A 31 2.28 0.04 12.57
C ASP A 31 2.19 1.32 11.73
N VAL A 32 3.25 1.60 10.98
CA VAL A 32 3.29 2.70 10.02
C VAL A 32 2.95 2.17 8.62
N LYS A 33 1.99 2.82 7.96
CA LYS A 33 1.60 2.54 6.59
C LYS A 33 1.69 3.80 5.74
N GLN A 34 2.14 3.64 4.51
CA GLN A 34 2.21 4.74 3.54
C GLN A 34 0.85 4.96 2.86
N PHE A 35 0.45 6.23 2.79
CA PHE A 35 -0.68 6.72 2.04
C PHE A 35 -0.20 7.72 1.00
N PHE A 36 -0.99 7.91 -0.06
CA PHE A 36 -0.66 8.88 -1.12
C PHE A 36 -1.76 9.92 -1.25
N VAL A 37 -1.36 11.19 -1.42
CA VAL A 37 -2.32 12.25 -1.72
C VAL A 37 -2.92 12.02 -3.11
N THR A 38 -4.23 11.78 -3.16
CA THR A 38 -4.96 11.49 -4.41
C THR A 38 -5.83 12.64 -4.88
N ARG A 39 -6.19 13.57 -3.97
CA ARG A 39 -7.00 14.74 -4.32
C ARG A 39 -6.68 15.92 -3.40
N ILE A 40 -6.55 17.09 -3.98
CA ILE A 40 -6.47 18.37 -3.27
C ILE A 40 -7.58 19.28 -3.80
N THR A 41 -8.26 19.96 -2.89
CA THR A 41 -9.27 20.99 -3.16
C THR A 41 -8.93 22.22 -2.33
N ASN A 42 -9.64 23.34 -2.55
CA ASN A 42 -9.37 24.61 -1.85
C ASN A 42 -9.38 24.53 -0.32
N LYS A 43 -10.02 23.51 0.28
CA LYS A 43 -10.12 23.37 1.74
C LYS A 43 -9.70 22.01 2.27
N HIS A 44 -9.58 20.99 1.42
CA HIS A 44 -9.41 19.62 1.86
C HIS A 44 -8.38 18.88 1.02
N LEU A 45 -7.70 17.96 1.67
CA LEU A 45 -6.75 17.04 1.06
C LEU A 45 -7.15 15.60 1.41
N THR A 46 -7.16 14.74 0.40
CA THR A 46 -7.53 13.33 0.50
C THR A 46 -6.31 12.46 0.27
N VAL A 47 -6.07 11.51 1.18
CA VAL A 47 -5.04 10.48 1.06
C VAL A 47 -5.67 9.10 0.88
N ASP A 48 -5.02 8.23 0.11
CA ASP A 48 -5.44 6.85 -0.16
C ASP A 48 -4.29 5.86 0.07
N GLY A 49 -4.54 4.83 0.88
CA GLY A 49 -3.60 3.75 1.23
C GLY A 49 -4.04 2.38 0.69
N ASN A 50 -4.98 2.36 -0.26
CA ASN A 50 -5.39 1.16 -0.98
C ASN A 50 -4.28 0.74 -1.95
N HIS A 51 -4.00 -0.57 -2.00
CA HIS A 51 -3.10 -1.12 -3.02
C HIS A 51 -3.62 -0.77 -4.43
N PRO A 52 -2.77 -0.54 -5.46
CA PRO A 52 -3.20 -0.16 -6.81
C PRO A 52 -4.24 -1.11 -7.46
N MET A 53 -4.26 -2.36 -7.01
CA MET A 53 -5.20 -3.40 -7.46
C MET A 53 -6.46 -3.54 -6.61
N ALA A 54 -6.61 -2.77 -5.52
CA ALA A 54 -7.79 -2.83 -4.67
C ALA A 54 -9.06 -2.50 -5.49
N GLY A 55 -10.10 -3.32 -5.33
CA GLY A 55 -11.35 -3.17 -6.06
C GLY A 55 -11.33 -3.59 -7.53
N LYS A 56 -10.18 -4.01 -8.08
CA LYS A 56 -10.09 -4.56 -9.45
C LYS A 56 -10.20 -6.08 -9.41
N THR A 57 -10.95 -6.66 -10.36
CA THR A 57 -10.92 -8.12 -10.60
C THR A 57 -9.60 -8.48 -11.27
N LEU A 58 -8.72 -9.20 -10.57
CA LEU A 58 -7.48 -9.72 -11.13
C LEU A 58 -7.74 -11.07 -11.81
N ARG A 59 -7.47 -11.17 -13.12
CA ARG A 59 -7.42 -12.44 -13.84
C ARG A 59 -5.97 -12.87 -13.98
N VAL A 60 -5.55 -13.88 -13.22
CA VAL A 60 -4.20 -14.44 -13.31
C VAL A 60 -4.22 -15.71 -14.16
N GLN A 61 -3.33 -15.81 -15.13
CA GLN A 61 -3.05 -17.07 -15.83
C GLN A 61 -1.71 -17.60 -15.34
N VAL A 62 -1.75 -18.72 -14.62
CA VAL A 62 -0.55 -19.38 -14.09
C VAL A 62 -0.29 -20.70 -14.81
N ARG A 63 0.98 -21.01 -15.02
CA ARG A 63 1.46 -22.33 -15.41
C ARG A 63 2.32 -22.87 -14.27
N ILE A 64 1.96 -24.02 -13.73
CA ILE A 64 2.78 -24.71 -12.73
C ILE A 64 3.94 -25.36 -13.50
N LEU A 65 5.18 -25.01 -13.13
CA LEU A 65 6.38 -25.55 -13.77
C LEU A 65 6.95 -26.73 -12.98
N ASP A 66 6.87 -26.68 -11.64
CA ASP A 66 7.39 -27.70 -10.75
C ASP A 66 6.67 -27.67 -9.39
N VAL A 67 6.67 -28.81 -8.68
CA VAL A 67 6.13 -28.97 -7.33
C VAL A 67 7.06 -29.87 -6.54
N ARG A 68 7.58 -29.37 -5.41
CA ARG A 68 8.39 -30.15 -4.46
C ARG A 68 7.93 -29.92 -3.02
N ASP A 69 8.33 -30.83 -2.12
CA ASP A 69 8.12 -30.66 -0.69
C ASP A 69 8.96 -29.52 -0.11
N VAL A 70 8.41 -28.87 0.93
CA VAL A 70 9.08 -27.82 1.70
C VAL A 70 10.21 -28.44 2.54
N THR A 71 11.39 -27.85 2.52
CA THR A 71 12.56 -28.24 3.30
C THR A 71 12.67 -27.39 4.56
N TYR A 72 13.48 -27.84 5.54
CA TYR A 72 13.77 -27.04 6.73
C TYR A 72 14.40 -25.68 6.41
N ALA A 73 15.18 -25.56 5.33
CA ALA A 73 15.76 -24.29 4.91
C ALA A 73 14.68 -23.27 4.48
N ASP A 74 13.63 -23.73 3.78
CA ASP A 74 12.53 -22.87 3.33
C ASP A 74 11.71 -22.27 4.50
N MET A 75 11.67 -22.96 5.64
CA MET A 75 10.96 -22.49 6.85
C MET A 75 11.65 -21.29 7.51
N HIS A 76 12.95 -21.09 7.25
CA HIS A 76 13.71 -19.97 7.81
C HIS A 76 13.69 -18.73 6.90
N GLU A 77 13.25 -18.86 5.65
CA GLU A 77 13.28 -17.80 4.64
C GLU A 77 11.87 -17.42 4.20
N VAL A 78 11.11 -16.82 5.13
CA VAL A 78 9.81 -16.21 4.80
C VAL A 78 9.91 -14.70 4.92
N SER A 79 10.63 -14.06 4.00
CA SER A 79 10.65 -12.61 3.82
C SER A 79 10.45 -12.20 2.35
N GLY A 80 9.34 -12.63 1.78
CA GLY A 80 8.45 -11.80 0.96
C GLY A 80 9.00 -10.97 -0.21
N THR A 81 10.16 -11.26 -0.79
CA THR A 81 10.63 -10.57 -2.01
C THR A 81 10.63 -11.53 -3.20
N PRO A 82 9.65 -11.43 -4.12
CA PRO A 82 9.67 -12.23 -5.33
C PRO A 82 10.76 -11.68 -6.26
N THR A 83 11.82 -12.45 -6.47
CA THR A 83 12.79 -12.23 -7.55
C THR A 83 12.23 -12.80 -8.85
N TYR A 84 12.10 -11.96 -9.87
CA TYR A 84 11.81 -12.40 -11.23
C TYR A 84 13.13 -12.76 -11.91
N HIS A 85 13.29 -14.03 -12.29
CA HIS A 85 14.34 -14.51 -13.20
C HIS A 85 13.70 -15.04 -14.48
#